data_AF-X1MHV1-F1
#
_entry.id   AF-X1MHV1-F1
#
_cell.length_a   1.000
_cell.length_b   1.000
_cell.length_c   1.000
_cell.angle_alpha   90.00
_cell.angle_beta   90.00
_cell.angle_gamma   90.00
#
_symmetry.space_group_name_H-M   'P 1'
#
loop_
_entity.id
_entity.type
_entity.pdbx_description
1 polymer ?
#
loop_
_entity_poly.entity_id
_entity_poly.type
_entity_poly.pdbx_seq_one_letter_code
_entity_poly.pdbx_strand_id
1 'polypeptide(L)'
;AYGRLASGKIGPGRLAEVEKIIGTIQQVVGRSGDLAGKRIVVTAGGTQEPIDPVRYIGNYSSGKMGYAMAEAARDRGADVRLITAPTSLPEPVGMEIIHIKTASQMKEAVAKATAQADALVMAAAVADYQPKSVAETKIKKEAPGLTLELIRTPSLSETKAIFPDET
;
A
#
# COMPACT_ATOMS: atom_id res chain seq x y z
N ALA A 1 8.17 -22.32 27.29
CA ALA A 1 7.65 -21.87 28.59
C ALA A 1 6.11 -21.91 28.58
N TYR A 2 5.49 -22.50 29.60
CA TYR A 2 4.03 -22.51 29.82
C TYR A 2 3.68 -21.40 30.80
N GLY A 3 2.63 -20.62 30.55
CA GLY A 3 2.28 -19.48 31.40
C GLY A 3 0.81 -19.10 31.28
N ARG A 4 0.38 -18.21 32.17
CA ARG A 4 -0.97 -17.63 32.19
C ARG A 4 -1.14 -16.72 30.97
N LEU A 5 -2.13 -17.01 30.15
CA LEU A 5 -2.49 -16.22 28.96
C LEU A 5 -3.42 -15.07 29.35
N ALA A 6 -3.48 -14.03 28.51
CA ALA A 6 -4.41 -12.91 28.67
C ALA A 6 -5.89 -13.36 28.68
N SER A 7 -6.20 -14.55 28.12
CA SER A 7 -7.52 -15.18 28.15
C SER A 7 -7.86 -15.90 29.47
N GLY A 8 -6.98 -15.86 30.47
CA GLY A 8 -7.14 -16.57 31.74
C GLY A 8 -6.79 -18.07 31.69
N LYS A 9 -6.52 -18.62 30.49
CA LYS A 9 -6.06 -20.00 30.30
C LYS A 9 -4.56 -20.15 30.57
N ILE A 10 -4.09 -21.39 30.70
CA ILE A 10 -2.66 -21.71 30.77
C ILE A 10 -2.27 -22.40 29.46
N GLY A 11 -1.19 -21.94 28.83
CA GLY A 11 -0.71 -22.52 27.59
C GLY A 11 0.69 -22.04 27.24
N PRO A 12 1.26 -22.50 26.11
CA PRO A 12 2.51 -21.94 25.62
C PRO A 12 2.30 -20.46 25.33
N GLY A 13 3.00 -19.60 26.08
CA GLY A 13 3.01 -18.17 25.79
C GLY A 13 3.66 -17.95 24.42
N ARG A 14 2.91 -17.39 23.48
CA ARG A 14 3.47 -16.92 22.20
C ARG A 14 3.63 -15.42 22.31
N LEU A 15 4.88 -14.96 22.37
CA LEU A 15 5.20 -13.55 22.22
C LEU A 15 4.78 -13.14 20.81
N ALA A 16 4.08 -12.01 20.67
CA ALA A 16 3.86 -11.44 19.35
C ALA A 16 5.20 -11.05 18.73
N GLU A 17 5.29 -11.02 17.40
CA GLU A 17 6.48 -10.50 16.71
C GLU A 17 6.85 -9.11 17.26
N VAL A 18 8.14 -8.87 17.45
CA VAL A 18 8.65 -7.68 18.15
C VAL A 18 8.21 -6.41 17.43
N GLU A 19 8.19 -6.43 16.10
CA GLU A 19 7.75 -5.34 15.23
C GLU A 19 6.29 -4.97 15.49
N LYS A 20 5.43 -5.98 15.71
CA LYS A 20 4.02 -5.78 16.05
C LYS A 20 3.85 -5.16 17.43
N ILE A 21 4.66 -5.57 18.40
CA ILE A 21 4.66 -4.99 19.75
C ILE A 21 5.07 -3.52 19.69
N ILE A 22 6.22 -3.23 19.06
CA ILE A 22 6.75 -1.87 18.94
C ILE A 22 5.76 -0.96 18.20
N GLY A 23 5.25 -1.39 17.04
CA GLY A 23 4.29 -0.60 16.27
C GLY A 23 2.99 -0.33 17.04
N THR A 24 2.54 -1.27 17.88
CA THR A 24 1.34 -1.06 18.71
C THR A 24 1.62 -0.03 19.81
N ILE A 25 2.80 -0.09 20.43
CA ILE A 25 3.22 0.89 21.44
C ILE A 25 3.30 2.28 20.80
N GLN A 26 3.96 2.41 19.64
CA GLN A 26 4.08 3.68 18.92
C GLN A 26 2.71 4.26 18.57
N GLN A 27 1.80 3.43 18.03
CA GLN A 27 0.43 3.83 17.74
C GLN A 27 -0.27 4.35 19.00
N VAL A 28 -0.16 3.67 20.14
CA VAL A 28 -0.85 4.05 21.39
C VAL A 28 -0.29 5.34 21.98
N VAL A 29 1.04 5.47 22.03
CA VAL A 29 1.72 6.67 22.54
C VAL A 29 1.45 7.89 21.64
N GLY A 30 1.39 7.66 20.32
CA GLY A 30 1.20 8.68 19.31
C GLY A 30 -0.23 9.20 19.13
N ARG A 31 -1.24 8.58 19.74
CA ARG A 31 -2.68 8.86 19.45
C ARG A 31 -3.08 10.34 19.59
N SER A 32 -2.43 11.07 20.48
CA SER A 32 -2.71 12.50 20.75
C SER A 32 -1.65 13.42 20.14
N GLY A 33 -0.94 12.96 19.11
CA GLY A 33 0.03 13.76 18.38
C GLY A 33 -0.61 14.86 17.54
N ASP A 34 0.23 15.59 16.82
CA ASP A 34 -0.18 16.78 16.06
C ASP A 34 -1.03 16.47 14.81
N LEU A 35 -1.06 15.21 14.36
CA LEU A 35 -1.93 14.75 13.28
C LEU A 35 -3.20 14.05 13.81
N ALA A 36 -3.48 14.12 15.11
CA ALA A 36 -4.69 13.55 15.69
C ALA A 36 -5.96 14.06 14.99
N GLY A 37 -6.83 13.13 14.61
CA GLY A 37 -8.09 13.44 13.91
C GLY A 37 -7.93 13.71 12.40
N LYS A 38 -6.71 13.73 11.87
CA LYS A 38 -6.44 13.84 10.43
C LYS A 38 -6.46 12.48 9.76
N ARG A 39 -7.02 12.42 8.55
CA ARG A 39 -7.07 11.22 7.72
C ARG A 39 -6.06 11.33 6.59
N ILE A 40 -5.04 10.48 6.60
CA ILE A 40 -3.93 10.54 5.65
C ILE A 40 -3.93 9.29 4.79
N VAL A 41 -3.94 9.49 3.47
CA VAL A 41 -3.80 8.40 2.49
C VAL A 41 -2.36 8.37 2.00
N VAL A 42 -1.74 7.20 2.00
CA VAL A 42 -0.37 7.01 1.51
C VAL A 42 -0.37 5.91 0.46
N THR A 43 0.23 6.16 -0.71
CA THR A 43 0.47 5.11 -1.71
C THR A 43 1.88 4.57 -1.60
N ALA A 44 2.09 3.26 -1.72
CA ALA A 44 3.41 2.64 -1.68
C ALA A 44 3.56 1.48 -2.70
N GLY A 45 4.82 1.08 -2.93
CA GLY A 45 5.17 -0.04 -3.82
C GLY A 45 5.21 0.34 -5.30
N GLY A 46 5.57 -0.62 -6.14
CA GLY A 46 5.59 -0.48 -7.60
C GLY A 46 4.44 -1.25 -8.23
N THR A 47 3.65 -0.63 -9.11
CA THR A 47 2.54 -1.33 -9.76
C THR A 47 3.06 -2.41 -10.71
N GLN A 48 2.24 -3.44 -10.91
CA GLN A 48 2.53 -4.62 -11.71
C GLN A 48 1.46 -4.77 -12.80
N GLU A 49 1.80 -4.37 -14.01
CA GLU A 49 0.92 -4.45 -15.18
C GLU A 49 1.10 -5.83 -15.85
N PRO A 50 0.10 -6.73 -15.75
CA PRO A 50 0.26 -8.11 -16.15
C PRO A 50 0.42 -8.25 -17.67
N ILE A 51 1.39 -9.05 -18.10
CA ILE A 51 1.55 -9.49 -19.49
C ILE A 51 0.79 -10.81 -19.69
N ASP A 52 0.97 -11.72 -18.74
CA ASP A 52 0.34 -13.04 -18.64
C ASP A 52 0.24 -13.42 -17.13
N PRO A 53 -0.29 -14.59 -16.74
CA PRO A 53 -0.44 -14.94 -15.32
C PRO A 53 0.88 -15.09 -14.52
N VAL A 54 2.04 -15.02 -15.19
CA VAL A 54 3.36 -15.27 -14.62
C VAL A 54 4.28 -14.05 -14.72
N ARG A 55 4.04 -13.15 -15.67
CA ARG A 55 4.91 -12.02 -15.98
C ARG A 55 4.14 -10.70 -15.91
N TYR A 56 4.83 -9.64 -15.52
CA TYR A 56 4.30 -8.28 -15.49
C TYR A 56 5.38 -7.27 -15.90
N ILE A 57 4.94 -6.07 -16.27
CA ILE A 57 5.76 -4.86 -16.40
C ILE A 57 5.57 -4.06 -15.11
N GLY A 58 6.65 -3.59 -14.51
CA GLY A 58 6.57 -2.78 -13.30
C GLY A 58 7.80 -1.92 -13.11
N ASN A 59 7.74 -1.06 -12.10
CA ASN A 59 8.82 -0.13 -11.78
C ASN A 59 9.58 -0.61 -10.54
N TYR A 60 10.87 -0.28 -10.46
CA TYR A 60 11.67 -0.58 -9.28
C TYR A 60 11.21 0.26 -8.09
N SER A 61 10.51 -0.38 -7.16
CA SER A 61 10.17 0.20 -5.88
C SER A 61 10.17 -0.87 -4.80
N SER A 62 10.86 -0.57 -3.71
CA SER A 62 10.84 -1.40 -2.50
C SER A 62 9.64 -1.11 -1.61
N GLY A 63 8.91 -0.01 -1.85
CA GLY A 63 7.84 0.48 -0.98
C GLY A 63 8.29 1.08 0.36
N LYS A 64 9.57 0.97 0.73
CA LYS A 64 10.10 1.34 2.05
C LYS A 64 9.77 2.78 2.46
N MET A 65 9.91 3.72 1.52
CA MET A 65 9.62 5.13 1.79
C MET A 65 8.13 5.35 2.08
N GLY A 66 7.23 4.78 1.28
CA GLY A 66 5.79 4.91 1.50
C GLY A 66 5.33 4.28 2.81
N TYR A 67 5.88 3.11 3.16
CA TYR A 67 5.60 2.47 4.45
C TYR A 67 6.08 3.34 5.62
N ALA A 68 7.32 3.85 5.57
CA ALA A 68 7.86 4.72 6.60
C ALA A 68 7.03 6.01 6.77
N MET A 69 6.55 6.61 5.67
CA MET A 69 5.66 7.78 5.73
C MET A 69 4.32 7.44 6.39
N ALA A 70 3.74 6.28 6.07
CA ALA A 70 2.48 5.81 6.66
C ALA A 70 2.62 5.54 8.17
N GLU A 71 3.71 4.90 8.59
CA GLU A 71 4.00 4.67 10.01
C GLU A 71 4.26 5.98 10.76
N ALA A 72 5.04 6.90 10.18
CA ALA A 72 5.28 8.21 10.79
C ALA A 72 3.99 9.04 10.95
N ALA A 73 3.08 8.98 9.98
CA ALA A 73 1.77 9.62 10.09
C ALA A 73 0.91 9.01 11.22
N ARG A 74 0.85 7.68 11.29
CA ARG A 74 0.17 6.94 12.36
C ARG A 74 0.75 7.28 13.73
N ASP A 75 2.07 7.31 13.85
CA ASP A 75 2.77 7.58 15.12
C ASP A 75 2.61 9.01 15.61
N ARG A 76 2.13 9.91 14.74
CA ARG A 76 1.71 11.27 15.07
C ARG A 76 0.20 11.42 15.28
N GLY A 77 -0.54 10.32 15.29
CA GLY A 77 -1.95 10.26 15.65
C GLY A 77 -2.94 10.28 14.48
N ALA A 78 -2.45 10.27 13.23
CA ALA A 78 -3.34 10.24 12.06
C ALA A 78 -4.08 8.90 11.92
N ASP A 79 -5.29 8.95 11.36
CA ASP A 79 -5.98 7.81 10.79
C ASP A 79 -5.45 7.56 9.38
N VAL A 80 -4.66 6.49 9.23
CA VAL A 80 -3.89 6.25 8.01
C VAL A 80 -4.53 5.15 7.17
N ARG A 81 -4.62 5.41 5.86
CA ARG A 81 -4.89 4.40 4.82
C ARG A 81 -3.66 4.21 3.95
N LEU A 82 -3.06 3.02 4.00
CA LEU A 82 -1.93 2.65 3.16
C LEU A 82 -2.44 1.85 1.94
N ILE A 83 -2.40 2.47 0.77
CA ILE A 83 -2.68 1.80 -0.51
C ILE A 83 -1.35 1.28 -1.04
N THR A 84 -1.17 -0.03 -1.09
CA THR A 84 0.12 -0.63 -1.44
C THR A 84 0.03 -1.60 -2.61
N ALA A 85 0.94 -1.42 -3.56
CA ALA A 85 1.27 -2.45 -4.55
C ALA A 85 2.07 -3.58 -3.88
N PRO A 86 2.33 -4.72 -4.56
CA PRO A 86 3.06 -5.83 -3.96
C PRO A 86 4.46 -5.40 -3.50
N THR A 87 4.77 -5.65 -2.23
CA THR A 87 6.09 -5.46 -1.63
C THR A 87 6.46 -6.67 -0.78
N SER A 88 7.73 -6.75 -0.36
CA SER A 88 8.22 -7.74 0.60
C SER A 88 8.25 -7.22 2.04
N LEU A 89 7.61 -6.08 2.31
CA LEU A 89 7.58 -5.47 3.63
C LEU A 89 6.48 -6.06 4.50
N PRO A 90 6.71 -6.21 5.82
CA PRO A 90 5.67 -6.63 6.74
C PRO A 90 4.55 -5.58 6.78
N GLU A 91 3.32 -6.05 7.02
CA GLU A 91 2.19 -5.13 7.17
C GLU A 91 2.31 -4.32 8.46
N PRO A 92 2.29 -2.98 8.38
CA PRO A 92 2.33 -2.14 9.56
C PRO A 92 1.03 -2.25 10.35
N VAL A 93 1.14 -2.11 11.66
CA VAL A 93 -0.02 -2.17 12.55
C VAL A 93 -0.74 -0.83 12.64
N GLY A 94 -2.02 -0.86 13.01
CA GLY A 94 -2.74 0.34 13.42
C GLY A 94 -3.15 1.28 12.29
N MET A 95 -3.24 0.77 11.06
CA MET A 95 -3.72 1.50 9.88
C MET A 95 -4.54 0.57 8.98
N GLU A 96 -5.37 1.16 8.12
CA GLU A 96 -6.10 0.40 7.09
C GLU A 96 -5.16 0.14 5.90
N ILE A 97 -5.06 -1.10 5.46
CA ILE A 97 -4.21 -1.50 4.34
C ILE A 97 -5.08 -1.93 3.16
N ILE A 98 -4.86 -1.29 2.01
CA ILE A 98 -5.57 -1.55 0.76
C ILE A 98 -4.56 -2.11 -0.25
N HIS A 99 -4.66 -3.40 -0.52
CA HIS A 99 -3.80 -4.08 -1.49
C HIS A 99 -4.29 -3.88 -2.91
N ILE A 100 -3.39 -3.47 -3.78
CA ILE A 100 -3.61 -3.35 -5.22
C ILE A 100 -2.48 -4.04 -5.99
N LYS A 101 -2.63 -4.18 -7.29
CA LYS A 101 -1.56 -4.65 -8.20
C LYS A 101 -1.29 -3.63 -9.30
N THR A 102 -2.32 -3.17 -10.00
CA THR A 102 -2.16 -2.34 -11.20
C THR A 102 -2.32 -0.86 -10.92
N ALA A 103 -1.82 -0.03 -11.84
CA ALA A 103 -2.05 1.42 -11.84
C ALA A 103 -3.54 1.78 -11.84
N SER A 104 -4.35 1.03 -12.59
CA SER A 104 -5.81 1.21 -12.65
C SER A 104 -6.46 0.97 -11.29
N GLN A 105 -6.08 -0.12 -10.59
CA GLN A 105 -6.57 -0.40 -9.24
C GLN A 105 -6.09 0.65 -8.24
N MET A 106 -4.86 1.14 -8.37
CA MET A 106 -4.36 2.21 -7.52
C MET A 106 -5.16 3.49 -7.71
N LYS A 107 -5.48 3.88 -8.95
CA LYS A 107 -6.32 5.05 -9.24
C LYS A 107 -7.70 4.94 -8.59
N GLU A 108 -8.34 3.79 -8.71
CA GLU A 108 -9.65 3.53 -8.10
C GLU A 108 -9.57 3.58 -6.56
N ALA A 109 -8.56 2.94 -5.97
CA ALA A 109 -8.36 2.92 -4.52
C ALA A 109 -8.09 4.32 -3.97
N VAL A 110 -7.23 5.10 -4.65
CA VAL A 110 -6.92 6.48 -4.28
C VAL A 110 -8.19 7.33 -4.36
N ALA A 111 -8.95 7.27 -5.45
CA ALA A 111 -10.18 8.04 -5.62
C ALA A 111 -11.21 7.77 -4.51
N LYS A 112 -11.35 6.52 -4.08
CA LYS A 112 -12.24 6.14 -2.97
C LYS A 112 -11.70 6.62 -1.62
N ALA A 113 -10.41 6.43 -1.36
CA ALA A 113 -9.79 6.73 -0.07
C ALA A 113 -9.67 8.24 0.19
N THR A 114 -9.49 9.06 -0.86
CA THR A 114 -9.28 10.51 -0.73
C THR A 114 -10.55 11.32 -0.55
N ALA A 115 -11.73 10.74 -0.78
CA ALA A 115 -13.02 11.42 -0.64
C ALA A 115 -13.26 12.03 0.76
N GLN A 116 -12.57 11.53 1.78
CA GLN A 116 -12.64 12.03 3.16
C GLN A 116 -11.24 12.22 3.77
N ALA A 117 -10.20 12.37 2.96
CA ALA A 117 -8.84 12.52 3.43
C ALA A 117 -8.48 14.00 3.60
N ASP A 118 -7.67 14.31 4.61
CA ASP A 118 -7.03 15.61 4.79
C ASP A 118 -5.76 15.74 3.94
N ALA A 119 -5.09 14.61 3.63
CA ALA A 119 -3.88 14.61 2.81
C ALA A 119 -3.71 13.30 2.02
N LEU A 120 -3.03 13.42 0.87
CA LEU A 120 -2.59 12.30 0.03
C LEU A 120 -1.07 12.38 -0.17
N VAL A 121 -0.36 11.31 0.18
CA VAL A 121 1.08 11.15 -0.04
C VAL A 121 1.31 10.13 -1.16
N MET A 122 1.68 10.62 -2.34
CA MET A 122 1.89 9.80 -3.54
C MET A 122 3.32 9.24 -3.61
N ALA A 123 3.65 8.27 -2.75
CA ALA A 123 4.98 7.64 -2.69
C ALA A 123 5.14 6.34 -3.50
N ALA A 124 4.13 5.93 -4.27
CA ALA A 124 4.19 4.74 -5.12
C ALA A 124 4.90 4.99 -6.45
N ALA A 125 5.57 3.96 -6.98
CA ALA A 125 6.15 3.98 -8.31
C ALA A 125 5.17 3.36 -9.31
N VAL A 126 4.33 4.20 -9.90
CA VAL A 126 3.27 3.75 -10.81
C VAL A 126 3.81 3.61 -12.23
N ALA A 127 3.51 2.50 -12.88
CA ALA A 127 3.91 2.27 -14.26
C ALA A 127 3.21 3.25 -15.20
N ASP A 128 3.93 3.88 -16.13
CA ASP A 128 3.37 4.80 -17.12
C ASP A 128 2.65 4.09 -18.27
N TYR A 129 2.97 2.81 -18.47
CA TYR A 129 2.47 1.98 -19.56
C TYR A 129 2.07 0.58 -19.07
N GLN A 130 1.03 0.02 -19.69
CA GLN A 130 0.55 -1.34 -19.49
C GLN A 130 0.43 -2.07 -20.84
N PRO A 131 0.50 -3.41 -20.87
CA PRO A 131 0.19 -4.17 -22.09
C PRO A 131 -1.23 -3.86 -22.59
N LYS A 132 -1.38 -3.66 -23.90
CA LYS A 132 -2.70 -3.42 -24.53
C LYS A 132 -3.66 -4.59 -24.34
N SER A 133 -3.13 -5.80 -24.32
CA SER A 133 -3.86 -7.04 -24.09
C SER A 133 -3.09 -7.92 -23.11
N VAL A 134 -3.80 -8.48 -22.14
CA VAL A 134 -3.24 -9.44 -21.17
C VAL A 134 -3.57 -10.85 -21.67
N ALA A 135 -2.58 -11.73 -21.74
CA ALA A 135 -2.81 -13.12 -22.10
C ALA A 135 -3.43 -13.89 -20.91
N GLU A 136 -4.47 -14.70 -21.17
CA GLU A 136 -5.11 -15.52 -20.13
C GLU A 136 -4.24 -16.72 -19.70
N THR A 137 -3.30 -17.12 -20.55
CA THR A 137 -2.37 -18.22 -20.28
C THR A 137 -0.92 -17.76 -20.47
N LYS A 138 0.01 -18.48 -19.83
CA LYS A 138 1.45 -18.21 -19.96
C LYS A 138 1.85 -18.27 -21.43
N ILE A 139 2.37 -17.16 -21.95
CA ILE A 139 2.81 -17.08 -23.35
C ILE A 139 3.97 -18.07 -23.55
N LYS A 140 3.76 -19.02 -24.46
CA LYS A 140 4.72 -20.08 -24.80
C LYS A 140 5.92 -19.53 -25.58
N LYS A 141 7.06 -20.20 -25.46
CA LYS A 141 8.31 -19.85 -26.16
C LYS A 141 8.35 -20.44 -27.58
N GLU A 142 7.35 -20.12 -28.40
CA GLU A 142 7.23 -20.66 -29.77
C GLU A 142 7.93 -19.77 -30.80
N ALA A 143 7.94 -18.45 -30.58
CA ALA A 143 8.61 -17.48 -31.44
C ALA A 143 10.02 -17.12 -30.90
N PRO A 144 10.95 -16.70 -31.77
CA PRO A 144 12.29 -16.27 -31.36
C PRO A 144 12.29 -14.99 -30.50
N GLY A 145 11.19 -14.22 -30.50
CA GLY A 145 11.03 -13.03 -29.67
C GLY A 145 9.58 -12.78 -29.28
N LEU A 146 9.38 -11.91 -28.30
CA LEU A 146 8.06 -11.44 -27.84
C LEU A 146 7.98 -9.92 -28.04
N THR A 147 7.00 -9.46 -28.80
CA THR A 147 6.69 -8.04 -28.94
C THR A 147 5.42 -7.73 -28.15
N LEU A 148 5.45 -6.68 -27.33
CA LEU A 148 4.31 -6.21 -26.55
C LEU A 148 3.91 -4.81 -27.04
N GLU A 149 2.66 -4.65 -27.45
CA GLU A 149 2.09 -3.32 -27.66
C GLU A 149 1.69 -2.73 -26.31
N LEU A 150 2.20 -1.54 -26.00
CA LEU A 150 1.95 -0.86 -24.72
C LEU A 150 1.02 0.34 -24.92
N ILE A 151 0.10 0.53 -23.98
CA ILE A 151 -0.78 1.70 -23.90
C ILE A 151 -0.54 2.42 -22.58
N ARG A 152 -0.84 3.71 -22.52
CA ARG A 152 -0.68 4.50 -21.28
C ARG A 152 -1.59 3.97 -20.19
N THR A 153 -1.10 3.94 -18.96
CA THR A 153 -1.93 3.69 -17.78
C THR A 153 -2.79 4.92 -17.45
N PRO A 154 -3.88 4.75 -16.69
CA PRO A 154 -4.63 5.89 -16.17
C PRO A 154 -3.74 6.76 -15.28
N SER A 155 -3.71 8.07 -15.55
CA SER A 155 -2.95 9.01 -14.71
C SER A 155 -3.58 9.12 -13.32
N LEU A 156 -2.74 8.99 -12.29
CA LEU A 156 -3.13 9.22 -10.90
C LEU A 156 -3.31 10.71 -10.59
N SER A 157 -2.56 11.59 -11.24
CA SER A 157 -2.63 13.05 -11.03
C SER A 157 -3.99 13.64 -11.42
N GLU A 158 -4.72 12.96 -12.30
CA GLU A 158 -6.10 13.31 -12.66
C GLU A 158 -7.11 13.01 -11.55
N THR A 159 -6.72 12.20 -10.56
CA THR A 159 -7.53 11.95 -9.37
C THR A 159 -7.51 13.21 -8.52
N LYS A 160 -8.39 14.17 -8.82
CA LYS A 160 -8.56 15.38 -8.01
C LYS A 160 -8.93 14.98 -6.59
N ALA A 161 -7.96 14.91 -5.69
CA ALA A 161 -8.25 15.05 -4.29
C ALA A 161 -8.65 16.52 -4.10
N ILE A 162 -9.96 16.76 -3.93
CA ILE A 162 -10.48 18.10 -3.64
C ILE A 162 -10.18 18.35 -2.17
N PHE A 163 -8.96 18.80 -1.89
CA PHE A 163 -8.66 19.37 -0.59
C PHE A 163 -9.27 20.78 -0.61
N PRO A 164 -10.14 21.13 0.35
CA PRO A 164 -10.57 22.52 0.47
C PRO A 164 -9.32 23.39 0.67
N ASP A 165 -9.16 24.43 -0.16
CA ASP A 165 -8.13 25.43 0.07
C ASP A 165 -8.30 25.99 1.49
N GLU A 166 -7.19 26.15 2.22
CA GLU A 166 -7.19 26.78 3.53
C GLU A 166 -7.78 28.20 3.40
N THR A 167 -8.95 28.42 4.01
CA THR A 167 -9.53 29.76 4.26
C THR A 167 -8.86 30.43 5.45
#